data_AF-A0A401GJJ9-F1
#
_entry.id   AF-A0A401GJJ9-F1
#
_cell.length_a   1.000
_cell.length_b   1.000
_cell.length_c   1.000
_cell.angle_alpha   90.00
_cell.angle_beta   90.00
_cell.angle_gamma   90.00
#
_symmetry.space_group_name_H-M   'P 1'
#
loop_
_entity.id
_entity.type
_entity.pdbx_description
1 polymer ?
#
loop_
_entity_poly.entity_id
_entity_poly.type
_entity_poly.pdbx_seq_one_letter_code
_entity_poly.pdbx_strand_id
1 'polypeptide(L)'
;MLTDILHRVAPALLRQRARALVPNAMPLTSHIRFFSSPSPPANEKDSNATSESSPLQPVYTRAIPRPSGKMYDFLLHTTKETVARTKSPDEVWKEWELTRVNHLVKPSNAYSGRSIPVGKYEAGSAYIRLMRIIRNNKLIREMVAARRHEKKGEKRRRLKSERWRRRFAHEVRKKVQLVNEIRARGS
;
A
#
# COMPACT_ATOMS: atom_id res chain seq x y z
N MET A 1 25.97 66.96 31.86
CA MET A 1 25.60 66.74 30.45
C MET A 1 25.47 65.22 30.27
N LEU A 2 24.35 64.54 30.53
CA LEU A 2 22.91 64.89 30.63
C LEU A 2 22.29 65.48 29.35
N THR A 3 21.07 65.00 29.05
CA THR A 3 20.24 65.05 27.81
C THR A 3 20.68 64.10 26.68
N ASP A 4 19.81 63.39 25.93
CA ASP A 4 18.42 62.92 26.12
C ASP A 4 18.27 61.60 25.31
N ILE A 5 17.38 60.62 25.54
CA ILE A 5 16.02 60.51 26.11
C ILE A 5 14.86 60.72 25.11
N LEU A 6 14.38 59.58 24.57
CA LEU A 6 13.03 59.27 24.06
C LEU A 6 12.34 60.18 23.02
N HIS A 7 12.17 59.65 21.80
CA HIS A 7 10.83 59.58 21.16
C HIS A 7 10.77 58.40 20.14
N ARG A 8 9.75 57.52 20.26
CA ARG A 8 8.54 57.42 19.38
C ARG A 8 8.87 57.06 17.92
N VAL A 9 8.22 56.12 17.22
CA VAL A 9 6.87 55.52 17.32
C VAL A 9 6.90 54.05 16.83
N ALA A 10 6.09 53.16 17.41
CA ALA A 10 5.73 51.88 16.80
C ALA A 10 4.37 51.97 16.11
N PRO A 11 4.17 51.38 14.92
CA PRO A 11 2.86 50.98 14.45
C PRO A 11 2.75 49.46 14.33
N ALA A 12 2.13 48.85 15.34
CA ALA A 12 1.39 47.61 15.10
C ALA A 12 0.10 47.95 14.31
N LEU A 13 -0.44 46.97 13.59
CA LEU A 13 -1.77 46.97 12.95
C LEU A 13 -1.95 47.89 11.72
N LEU A 14 -1.77 47.30 10.53
CA LEU A 14 -2.59 47.67 9.38
C LEU A 14 -3.15 46.42 8.67
N ARG A 15 -4.46 46.18 8.88
CA ARG A 15 -5.43 45.54 7.96
C ARG A 15 -5.02 44.19 7.34
N GLN A 16 -5.55 43.04 7.79
CA GLN A 16 -6.96 42.63 7.62
C GLN A 16 -7.63 43.11 6.32
N ARG A 17 -7.47 42.31 5.26
CA ARG A 17 -8.34 42.03 4.07
C ARG A 17 -7.40 41.38 3.03
N ALA A 18 -7.71 40.25 2.39
CA ALA A 18 -9.02 39.75 1.99
C ALA A 18 -9.27 38.26 2.32
N ARG A 19 -10.54 37.93 2.55
CA ARG A 19 -11.15 36.63 2.26
C ARG A 19 -12.00 36.78 0.98
N ALA A 20 -12.35 35.66 0.35
CA ALA A 20 -13.00 35.52 -0.96
C ALA A 20 -12.04 35.79 -2.14
N LEU A 21 -12.04 35.04 -3.24
CA LEU A 21 -13.02 34.06 -3.75
C LEU A 21 -12.42 32.67 -4.05
N VAL A 22 -13.31 31.68 -4.18
CA VAL A 22 -13.02 30.24 -4.39
C VAL A 22 -13.19 29.90 -5.89
N PRO A 23 -12.53 28.85 -6.40
CA PRO A 23 -13.33 27.71 -6.88
C PRO A 23 -12.85 26.35 -6.36
N ASN A 24 -13.81 25.47 -6.11
CA ASN A 24 -13.60 24.13 -5.57
C ASN A 24 -12.76 23.26 -6.53
N ALA A 25 -11.56 22.86 -6.12
CA ALA A 25 -10.91 21.69 -6.67
C ALA A 25 -11.62 20.44 -6.13
N MET A 26 -12.50 19.85 -6.95
CA MET A 26 -13.28 18.66 -6.62
C MET A 26 -12.40 17.56 -6.01
N PRO A 27 -12.74 16.98 -4.85
CA PRO A 27 -12.17 15.70 -4.46
C PRO A 27 -12.71 14.64 -5.42
N LEU A 28 -11.82 14.04 -6.21
CA LEU A 28 -12.13 12.84 -7.00
C LEU A 28 -12.33 11.65 -6.05
N THR A 29 -13.49 11.60 -5.41
CA THR A 29 -14.01 10.42 -4.72
C THR A 29 -14.37 9.38 -5.77
N SER A 30 -13.43 8.47 -6.03
CA SER A 30 -13.69 7.27 -6.81
C SER A 30 -14.51 6.30 -5.97
N HIS A 31 -15.83 6.49 -5.95
CA HIS A 31 -16.75 5.47 -5.46
C HIS A 31 -16.61 4.21 -6.30
N ILE A 32 -15.91 3.21 -5.75
CA ILE A 32 -15.90 1.85 -6.29
C ILE A 32 -17.31 1.30 -6.11
N ARG A 33 -18.10 1.34 -7.19
CA ARG A 33 -19.39 0.65 -7.24
C ARG A 33 -19.10 -0.83 -7.41
N PHE A 34 -19.36 -1.62 -6.37
CA PHE A 34 -19.48 -3.06 -6.53
C PHE A 34 -20.70 -3.33 -7.41
N PHE A 35 -20.49 -3.88 -8.60
CA PHE A 35 -21.58 -4.42 -9.40
C PHE A 35 -22.08 -5.69 -8.70
N SER A 36 -23.23 -5.61 -8.05
CA SER A 36 -23.98 -6.81 -7.66
C SER A 36 -24.49 -7.47 -8.94
N SER A 37 -24.05 -8.70 -9.23
CA SER A 37 -24.63 -9.48 -10.32
C SER A 37 -26.12 -9.69 -10.04
N PRO A 38 -27.04 -9.37 -10.97
CA PRO A 38 -28.43 -9.77 -10.83
C PRO A 38 -28.53 -11.30 -10.92
N SER A 39 -29.33 -11.90 -10.06
CA SER A 39 -29.70 -13.31 -10.16
C SER A 39 -30.55 -13.55 -11.43
N PRO A 40 -30.39 -14.69 -12.12
CA PRO A 40 -31.26 -15.03 -13.24
C PRO A 40 -32.70 -15.28 -12.74
N PRO A 41 -33.74 -14.95 -13.54
CA PRO A 41 -35.11 -15.30 -13.21
C PRO A 41 -35.31 -16.82 -13.22
N ALA A 42 -36.09 -17.33 -12.28
CA ALA A 42 -36.52 -18.71 -12.28
C ALA A 42 -37.45 -18.98 -13.47
N ASN A 43 -37.24 -20.10 -14.15
CA ASN A 43 -38.03 -20.50 -15.31
C ASN A 43 -39.23 -21.34 -14.83
N GLU A 44 -40.44 -20.76 -14.86
CA GLU A 44 -41.68 -21.47 -14.55
C GLU A 44 -41.99 -22.51 -15.64
N LYS A 45 -41.95 -23.79 -15.26
CA LYS A 45 -42.69 -24.86 -15.95
C LYS A 45 -43.21 -25.85 -14.92
N ASP A 46 -44.46 -25.62 -14.51
CA ASP A 46 -45.24 -26.61 -13.77
C ASP A 46 -45.60 -27.81 -14.65
N SER A 47 -45.57 -29.01 -14.06
CA SER A 47 -46.67 -29.97 -14.21
C SER A 47 -46.56 -31.12 -13.20
N ASN A 48 -47.51 -31.14 -12.26
CA ASN A 48 -48.18 -32.31 -11.68
C ASN A 48 -47.35 -33.51 -11.15
N ALA A 49 -47.33 -33.68 -9.82
CA ALA A 49 -47.74 -34.94 -9.18
C ALA A 49 -48.00 -34.78 -7.66
N THR A 50 -49.19 -35.22 -7.23
CA THR A 50 -49.55 -35.78 -5.91
C THR A 50 -49.12 -35.04 -4.63
N SER A 51 -50.12 -34.44 -3.96
CA SER A 51 -50.00 -33.85 -2.64
C SER A 51 -49.99 -34.89 -1.50
N GLU A 52 -48.82 -35.24 -0.99
CA GLU A 52 -48.67 -35.73 0.39
C GLU A 52 -48.12 -34.61 1.28
N SER A 53 -48.92 -34.14 2.23
CA SER A 53 -48.57 -33.03 3.12
C SER A 53 -47.59 -33.46 4.21
N SER A 54 -46.31 -33.55 3.87
CA SER A 54 -45.24 -33.65 4.87
C SER A 54 -45.19 -32.37 5.72
N PRO A 55 -45.17 -32.47 7.07
CA PRO A 55 -45.08 -31.30 7.93
C PRO A 55 -43.74 -30.58 7.73
N LEU A 56 -43.79 -29.25 7.63
CA LEU A 56 -42.62 -28.40 7.43
C LEU A 56 -41.65 -28.50 8.62
N GLN A 57 -40.65 -29.37 8.51
CA GLN A 57 -39.56 -29.48 9.46
C GLN A 57 -38.75 -28.17 9.48
N PRO A 58 -38.55 -27.53 10.64
CA PRO A 58 -37.81 -26.28 10.72
C PRO A 58 -36.33 -26.52 10.40
N VAL A 59 -35.73 -25.60 9.63
CA VAL A 59 -34.42 -25.78 8.97
C VAL A 59 -33.27 -26.14 9.93
N TYR A 60 -33.39 -25.85 11.23
CA TYR A 60 -32.39 -26.21 12.25
C TYR A 60 -32.28 -27.71 12.54
N THR A 61 -33.25 -28.56 12.16
CA THR A 61 -33.17 -30.02 12.35
C THR A 61 -32.37 -30.74 11.26
N ARG A 62 -31.94 -30.04 10.21
CA ARG A 62 -31.02 -30.60 9.21
C ARG A 62 -29.65 -30.82 9.85
N ALA A 63 -29.36 -32.07 10.22
CA ALA A 63 -28.05 -32.50 10.66
C ALA A 63 -27.01 -32.12 9.61
N ILE A 64 -26.22 -31.09 9.90
CA ILE A 64 -25.12 -30.65 9.03
C ILE A 64 -24.18 -31.84 8.87
N PRO A 65 -23.92 -32.35 7.65
CA PRO A 65 -22.97 -33.43 7.47
C PRO A 65 -21.62 -32.95 7.96
N ARG A 66 -21.15 -33.55 9.08
CA ARG A 66 -19.85 -33.20 9.67
C ARG A 66 -18.80 -33.37 8.58
N PRO A 67 -18.10 -32.30 8.15
CA PRO A 67 -17.09 -32.46 7.12
C PRO A 67 -16.05 -33.45 7.63
N SER A 68 -15.82 -34.51 6.85
CA SER A 68 -14.93 -35.60 7.27
C SER A 68 -13.56 -35.03 7.68
N GLY A 69 -12.93 -35.58 8.72
CA GLY A 69 -11.68 -35.04 9.29
C GLY A 69 -10.59 -34.74 8.25
N LYS A 70 -10.59 -35.49 7.13
CA LYS A 70 -9.77 -35.31 5.94
C LYS A 70 -9.75 -33.87 5.39
N MET A 71 -10.84 -33.10 5.52
CA MET A 71 -10.90 -31.71 5.06
C MET A 71 -10.08 -30.77 5.94
N TYR A 72 -10.13 -30.97 7.26
CA TYR A 72 -9.30 -30.21 8.21
C TYR A 72 -7.84 -30.66 8.14
N ASP A 73 -7.61 -31.96 7.94
CA ASP A 73 -6.27 -32.49 7.66
C ASP A 73 -5.66 -31.80 6.45
N PHE A 74 -6.33 -31.79 5.29
CA PHE A 74 -5.86 -31.11 4.08
C PHE A 74 -5.46 -29.64 4.30
N LEU A 75 -6.28 -28.88 5.04
CA LEU A 75 -5.98 -27.49 5.40
C LEU A 75 -4.79 -27.36 6.38
N LEU A 76 -4.59 -28.33 7.28
CA LEU A 76 -3.44 -28.39 8.18
C LEU A 76 -2.15 -28.85 7.48
N HIS A 77 -2.23 -29.61 6.38
CA HIS A 77 -1.07 -29.96 5.56
C HIS A 77 -0.58 -28.74 4.77
N THR A 78 -1.49 -28.12 4.00
CA THR A 78 -1.20 -26.97 3.12
C THR A 78 -0.67 -25.75 3.87
N THR A 79 -1.09 -25.54 5.13
CA THR A 79 -0.57 -24.44 5.97
C THR A 79 0.73 -24.77 6.69
N LYS A 80 1.11 -26.05 6.80
CA LYS A 80 2.42 -26.51 7.32
C LYS A 80 3.48 -26.69 6.23
N GLU A 81 3.14 -26.48 4.96
CA GLU A 81 4.10 -26.06 3.93
C GLU A 81 4.57 -24.60 4.14
N THR A 82 4.94 -24.28 5.39
CA THR A 82 6.08 -23.40 5.59
C THR A 82 7.24 -24.05 4.84
N VAL A 83 7.54 -23.55 3.65
CA VAL A 83 8.68 -24.01 2.83
C VAL A 83 9.88 -24.09 3.76
N ALA A 84 10.27 -25.31 4.11
CA ALA A 84 11.47 -25.53 4.89
C ALA A 84 12.58 -24.82 4.12
N ARG A 85 13.35 -23.97 4.79
CA ARG A 85 14.53 -23.36 4.16
C ARG A 85 15.58 -24.44 4.01
N THR A 86 15.37 -25.28 2.99
CA THR A 86 16.19 -26.44 2.65
C THR A 86 17.62 -26.04 2.34
N LYS A 87 17.79 -24.83 1.79
CA LYS A 87 19.07 -24.22 1.48
C LYS A 87 19.48 -23.20 2.54
N SER A 88 20.75 -23.24 2.92
CA SER A 88 21.36 -22.17 3.73
C SER A 88 21.26 -20.82 2.98
N PRO A 89 21.16 -19.66 3.66
CA PRO A 89 21.25 -18.36 2.98
C PRO A 89 22.45 -18.24 2.05
N ASP A 90 23.62 -18.76 2.46
CA ASP A 90 24.85 -18.73 1.68
C ASP A 90 24.77 -19.62 0.43
N GLU A 91 24.01 -20.71 0.50
CA GLU A 91 23.76 -21.63 -0.61
C GLU A 91 22.80 -21.01 -1.63
N VAL A 92 21.76 -20.31 -1.17
CA VAL A 92 20.88 -19.49 -2.03
C VAL A 92 21.68 -18.38 -2.72
N TRP A 93 22.60 -17.73 -2.01
CA TRP A 93 23.48 -16.71 -2.61
C TRP A 93 24.44 -17.31 -3.65
N LYS A 94 25.08 -18.46 -3.38
CA LYS A 94 25.92 -19.17 -4.36
C LYS A 94 25.12 -19.59 -5.60
N GLU A 95 23.93 -20.13 -5.41
CA GLU A 95 23.02 -20.47 -6.51
C GLU A 95 22.67 -19.23 -7.33
N TRP A 96 22.34 -18.10 -6.70
CA TRP A 96 22.08 -16.83 -7.40
C TRP A 96 23.32 -16.24 -8.09
N GLU A 97 24.51 -16.41 -7.52
CA GLU A 97 25.76 -15.94 -8.13
C GLU A 97 26.04 -16.70 -9.42
N LEU A 98 26.03 -18.04 -9.34
CA LEU A 98 26.22 -18.96 -10.46
C LEU A 98 25.14 -18.80 -11.55
N THR A 99 23.86 -18.81 -11.15
CA THR A 99 22.74 -18.81 -12.11
C THR A 99 22.40 -17.43 -12.66
N ARG A 100 22.65 -16.36 -11.91
CA ARG A 100 22.16 -15.01 -12.24
C ARG A 100 23.27 -13.97 -12.34
N VAL A 101 24.08 -13.75 -11.30
CA VAL A 101 25.08 -12.67 -11.29
C VAL A 101 26.09 -12.82 -12.43
N ASN A 102 26.53 -14.04 -12.71
CA ASN A 102 27.49 -14.32 -13.79
C ASN A 102 26.99 -13.96 -15.21
N HIS A 103 25.67 -13.88 -15.44
CA HIS A 103 25.10 -13.46 -16.73
C HIS A 103 24.62 -12.01 -16.77
N LEU A 104 24.75 -11.25 -15.67
CA LEU A 104 24.36 -9.84 -15.67
C LEU A 104 25.35 -9.02 -16.51
N VAL A 105 24.83 -8.29 -17.50
CA VAL A 105 25.61 -7.33 -18.27
C VAL A 105 26.15 -6.24 -17.35
N LYS A 106 27.48 -6.04 -17.34
CA LYS A 106 28.13 -4.96 -16.60
C LYS A 106 27.55 -3.61 -17.04
N PRO A 107 27.13 -2.72 -16.11
CA PRO A 107 26.58 -1.43 -16.47
C PRO A 107 27.61 -0.60 -17.25
N SER A 108 27.25 -0.17 -18.47
CA SER A 108 28.18 0.51 -19.39
C SER A 108 28.45 1.96 -19.02
N ASN A 109 27.54 2.62 -18.31
CA ASN A 109 27.66 4.03 -17.93
C ASN A 109 26.98 4.34 -16.58
N ALA A 110 27.28 5.53 -16.03
CA ALA A 110 26.71 6.02 -14.78
C ALA A 110 25.17 6.24 -14.81
N TYR A 111 24.57 6.23 -16.00
CA TYR A 111 23.13 6.41 -16.23
C TYR A 111 22.38 5.09 -16.35
N SER A 112 23.05 3.94 -16.39
CA SER A 112 22.46 2.62 -16.65
C SER A 112 21.36 2.24 -15.64
N GLY A 113 21.43 2.73 -14.40
CA GLY A 113 20.38 2.56 -13.37
C GLY A 113 19.29 3.63 -13.36
N ARG A 114 19.28 4.53 -14.35
CA ARG A 114 18.38 5.69 -14.49
C ARG A 114 17.85 5.89 -15.93
N SER A 115 18.25 5.04 -16.86
CA SER A 115 17.75 4.97 -18.24
C SER A 115 16.76 3.83 -18.41
N ILE A 116 15.82 3.96 -19.36
CA ILE A 116 14.90 2.90 -19.76
C ILE A 116 14.84 2.89 -21.30
N PRO A 117 14.97 1.73 -21.97
CA PRO A 117 14.76 1.64 -23.41
C PRO A 117 13.29 1.91 -23.75
N VAL A 118 13.04 2.77 -24.73
CA VAL A 118 11.68 3.11 -25.19
C VAL A 118 11.29 2.17 -26.32
N GLY A 119 10.26 1.35 -26.10
CA GLY A 119 9.67 0.52 -27.14
C GLY A 119 8.96 1.35 -28.20
N LYS A 120 8.83 0.82 -29.43
CA LYS A 120 8.16 1.50 -30.55
C LYS A 120 6.72 1.87 -30.13
N TYR A 121 6.41 3.17 -30.17
CA TYR A 121 5.12 3.76 -29.74
C TYR A 121 4.78 3.69 -28.23
N GLU A 122 5.69 3.21 -27.36
CA GLU A 122 5.44 3.03 -25.91
C GLU A 122 6.03 4.13 -24.99
N ALA A 123 6.23 5.35 -25.51
CA ALA A 123 6.87 6.45 -24.78
C ALA A 123 6.22 6.76 -23.41
N GLY A 124 4.89 6.74 -23.32
CA GLY A 124 4.16 6.97 -22.07
C GLY A 124 4.40 5.88 -21.02
N SER A 125 4.46 4.60 -21.43
CA SER A 125 4.71 3.47 -20.53
C SER A 125 6.14 3.55 -19.98
N ALA A 126 7.12 3.84 -20.85
CA ALA A 126 8.52 4.01 -20.49
C ALA A 126 8.72 5.18 -19.51
N TYR A 127 8.03 6.31 -19.72
CA TYR A 127 8.08 7.46 -18.82
C TYR A 127 7.51 7.14 -17.42
N ILE A 128 6.39 6.42 -17.32
CA ILE A 128 5.83 5.99 -16.03
C ILE A 128 6.79 5.04 -15.29
N ARG A 129 7.41 4.09 -16.01
CA ARG A 129 8.43 3.20 -15.46
C ARG A 129 9.65 4.01 -14.96
N LEU A 130 10.11 4.99 -15.73
CA LEU A 130 11.24 5.86 -15.38
C LEU A 130 10.96 6.67 -14.12
N MET A 131 9.77 7.28 -14.05
CA MET A 131 9.32 8.02 -12.87
C MET A 131 9.21 7.13 -11.62
N ARG A 132 8.87 5.84 -11.76
CA ARG A 132 8.92 4.87 -10.66
C ARG A 132 10.35 4.62 -10.18
N ILE A 133 11.31 4.41 -11.09
CA ILE A 133 12.73 4.22 -10.74
C ILE A 133 13.27 5.47 -10.01
N ILE A 134 13.02 6.67 -10.54
CA ILE A 134 13.46 7.94 -9.96
C ILE A 134 12.91 8.14 -8.53
N ARG A 135 11.63 7.79 -8.29
CA ARG A 135 11.01 7.88 -6.95
C ARG A 135 11.57 6.84 -5.97
N ASN A 136 11.76 5.59 -6.41
CA ASN A 136 12.31 4.52 -5.57
C ASN A 136 13.73 4.85 -5.11
N ASN A 137 14.56 5.37 -6.04
CA ASN A 137 15.91 5.86 -5.79
C ASN A 137 15.94 7.24 -5.09
N LYS A 138 14.78 7.83 -4.76
CA LYS A 138 14.60 9.09 -4.00
C LYS A 138 15.31 10.32 -4.61
N LEU A 139 15.72 10.26 -5.88
CA LEU A 139 16.58 11.26 -6.52
C LEU A 139 16.00 12.69 -6.45
N ILE A 140 14.69 12.85 -6.72
CA ILE A 140 14.01 14.16 -6.63
C ILE A 140 14.07 14.72 -5.21
N ARG A 141 13.89 13.86 -4.20
CA ARG A 141 13.90 14.25 -2.78
C ARG A 141 15.29 14.69 -2.34
N GLU A 142 16.31 13.98 -2.80
CA GLU A 142 17.71 14.29 -2.52
C GLU A 142 18.16 15.55 -3.24
N MET A 143 17.80 15.71 -4.53
CA MET A 143 18.02 16.95 -5.28
C MET A 143 17.41 18.15 -4.57
N VAL A 144 16.13 18.08 -4.16
CA VAL A 144 15.46 19.18 -3.45
C VAL A 144 16.13 19.48 -2.10
N ALA A 145 16.58 18.46 -1.36
CA ALA A 145 17.32 18.63 -0.12
C ALA A 145 18.73 19.20 -0.32
N ALA A 146 19.38 18.92 -1.46
CA ALA A 146 20.72 19.38 -1.81
C ALA A 146 20.75 20.80 -2.40
N ARG A 147 19.60 21.35 -2.84
CA ARG A 147 19.49 22.73 -3.36
C ARG A 147 19.99 23.82 -2.40
N ARG A 148 20.07 23.54 -1.09
CA ARG A 148 20.66 24.43 -0.08
C ARG A 148 21.46 23.61 0.92
N HIS A 149 22.44 24.23 1.56
CA HIS A 149 23.18 23.60 2.66
C HIS A 149 22.26 23.38 3.87
N GLU A 150 22.08 22.12 4.28
CA GLU A 150 21.45 21.74 5.55
C GLU A 150 22.51 21.55 6.64
N LYS A 151 22.40 22.27 7.76
CA LYS A 151 23.38 22.18 8.86
C LYS A 151 23.45 20.76 9.41
N LYS A 152 24.66 20.30 9.78
CA LYS A 152 24.93 18.93 10.28
C LYS A 152 24.00 18.49 11.43
N GLY A 153 23.68 19.39 12.36
CA GLY A 153 22.76 19.12 13.48
C GLY A 153 21.30 18.97 13.03
N GLU A 154 20.82 19.85 12.16
CA GLU A 154 19.47 19.81 11.58
C GLU A 154 19.26 18.51 10.77
N LYS A 155 20.23 18.16 9.92
CA LYS A 155 20.27 16.89 9.17
C LYS A 155 20.15 15.68 10.08
N ARG A 156 20.88 15.65 11.20
CA ARG A 156 20.78 14.58 12.21
C ARG A 156 19.39 14.53 12.86
N ARG A 157 18.83 15.67 13.26
CA ARG A 157 17.48 15.79 13.85
C ARG A 157 16.40 15.31 12.88
N ARG A 158 16.45 15.75 11.62
CA ARG A 158 15.55 15.32 10.54
C ARG A 158 15.65 13.81 10.29
N LEU A 159 16.85 13.27 10.14
CA LEU A 159 17.02 11.83 9.91
C LEU A 159 16.56 10.97 11.10
N LYS A 160 16.69 11.46 12.35
CA LYS A 160 16.12 10.81 13.54
C LYS A 160 14.58 10.80 13.49
N SER A 161 13.93 11.95 13.22
CA SER A 161 12.47 12.04 13.16
C SER A 161 11.86 11.29 11.96
N GLU A 162 12.57 11.22 10.82
CA GLU A 162 12.19 10.38 9.69
C GLU A 162 12.26 8.89 10.02
N ARG A 163 13.34 8.42 10.65
CA ARG A 163 13.46 7.01 11.06
C ARG A 163 12.38 6.63 12.07
N TRP A 164 12.11 7.49 13.05
CA TRP A 164 11.04 7.27 14.02
C TRP A 164 9.67 7.19 13.34
N ARG A 165 9.30 8.15 12.48
CA ARG A 165 8.01 8.11 11.74
C ARG A 165 7.86 6.86 10.88
N ARG A 166 8.93 6.39 10.23
CA ARG A 166 8.91 5.13 9.44
C ARG A 166 8.65 3.91 10.33
N ARG A 167 9.34 3.79 11.46
CA ARG A 167 9.14 2.70 12.44
C ARG A 167 7.74 2.75 13.04
N PHE A 168 7.29 3.91 13.50
CA PHE A 168 5.94 4.10 14.04
C PHE A 168 4.86 3.69 13.04
N ALA A 169 4.92 4.17 11.79
CA ALA A 169 3.97 3.79 10.76
C ALA A 169 4.02 2.29 10.39
N HIS A 170 5.17 1.63 10.57
CA HIS A 170 5.29 0.17 10.37
C HIS A 170 4.60 -0.61 11.50
N GLU A 171 4.84 -0.24 12.75
CA GLU A 171 4.19 -0.89 13.91
C GLU A 171 2.68 -0.60 13.96
N VAL A 172 2.23 0.59 13.56
CA VAL A 172 0.79 0.88 13.38
C VAL A 172 0.19 0.00 12.30
N ARG A 173 0.84 -0.19 11.14
CA ARG A 173 0.33 -1.09 10.09
C ARG A 173 0.20 -2.53 10.57
N LYS A 174 1.20 -3.08 11.26
CA LYS A 174 1.14 -4.43 11.86
C LYS A 174 -0.06 -4.58 12.79
N LYS A 175 -0.28 -3.61 13.69
CA LYS A 175 -1.41 -3.64 14.63
C LYS A 175 -2.76 -3.55 13.91
N VAL A 176 -2.88 -2.72 12.87
CA VAL A 176 -4.09 -2.64 12.05
C VAL A 176 -4.32 -3.91 11.23
N GLN A 177 -3.27 -4.54 10.71
CA GLN A 177 -3.36 -5.85 10.04
C GLN A 177 -3.90 -6.92 11.00
N LEU A 178 -3.35 -7.02 12.22
CA LEU A 178 -3.84 -7.93 13.24
C LEU A 178 -5.31 -7.68 13.62
N VAL A 179 -5.72 -6.42 13.80
CA VAL A 179 -7.14 -6.08 14.07
C VAL A 179 -8.05 -6.46 12.91
N ASN A 180 -7.61 -6.25 11.66
CA ASN A 180 -8.36 -6.66 10.48
C ASN A 180 -8.45 -8.19 10.37
N GLU A 181 -7.40 -8.92 10.74
CA GLU A 181 -7.41 -10.39 10.79
C GLU A 181 -8.36 -10.94 11.87
N ILE A 182 -8.37 -10.34 13.06
CA ILE A 182 -9.32 -10.69 14.14
C ILE A 182 -10.76 -10.43 13.67
N ARG A 183 -11.03 -9.24 13.11
CA ARG A 183 -12.34 -8.88 12.57
C ARG A 183 -12.79 -9.81 11.43
N ALA A 184 -11.86 -10.22 10.56
CA ALA A 184 -12.15 -11.17 9.48
C ALA A 184 -12.47 -12.59 9.98
N ARG A 185 -12.03 -12.95 11.20
CA ARG A 185 -12.40 -14.20 11.88
C ARG A 185 -13.74 -14.11 12.63
N GLY A 186 -14.35 -12.92 12.72
CA GLY A 186 -15.66 -12.73 13.36
C GLY A 186 -15.62 -12.57 14.88
N SER A 187 -14.51 -12.06 15.44
CA SER A 187 -14.39 -11.62 16.85
C SER A 187 -14.41 -10.10 16.98
#